data_AF-A0A7H8NX91-F1
#
_entry.id   AF-A0A7H8NX91-F1
#
_cell.length_a   1.000
_cell.length_b   1.000
_cell.length_c   1.000
_cell.angle_alpha   90.00
_cell.angle_beta   90.00
_cell.angle_gamma   90.00
#
_symmetry.space_group_name_H-M   'P 1'
#
loop_
_entity.id
_entity.type
_entity.pdbx_description
1 polymer ?
#
loop_
_entity_poly.entity_id
_entity_poly.type
_entity_poly.pdbx_seq_one_letter_code
_entity_poly.pdbx_strand_id
1 'polypeptide(L)'
;MKLPVFGFGASRFVLASLVAGSHLWSNMPQGYAAYAVWAFFVLSGFLMTLVLTTKYGFDGRGIKAYAFNRFMRIFPLYWLAAIMGLLTLWYYNGIGIDLRPINGEFHMPKGLQDWAYVITLFPGIQRGGMPVPVANALAIEVGFYLLLPLMATSRGAAWLGVVIGALLNLKMGIVTETFGDRYATFLPCLLPFAVGSLVCQYRTQLERFRMPWTSSIVWMLHGVVWVFLQSWPWTWGLYVSLVLSAWMVVSLHAQPSGKVDKMLGDLSYPIYLIHTTVAAWFVCACGFTRPFATFFLPAFAATVALSWLIVILIDRPLSRLKRKPPAHVVPAA
;
A
#
# COMPACT_ATOMS: atom_id res chain seq x y z
N MET A 1 -15.30 -0.73 -29.93
CA MET A 1 -15.52 -0.01 -28.66
C MET A 1 -14.15 0.22 -28.01
N LYS A 2 -13.70 1.48 -27.84
CA LYS A 2 -12.42 1.73 -27.15
C LYS A 2 -12.63 1.44 -25.67
N LEU A 3 -11.94 0.43 -25.15
CA LEU A 3 -11.95 0.13 -23.72
C LEU A 3 -11.52 1.37 -22.92
N PRO A 4 -12.12 1.65 -21.75
CA PRO A 4 -11.76 2.83 -20.95
C PRO A 4 -10.28 2.77 -20.56
N VAL A 5 -9.60 3.91 -20.50
CA VAL A 5 -8.17 3.92 -20.16
C VAL A 5 -8.00 3.53 -18.69
N PHE A 6 -7.55 2.31 -18.43
CA PHE A 6 -7.20 1.80 -17.11
C PHE A 6 -5.74 2.14 -16.83
N GLY A 7 -5.51 3.20 -16.06
CA GLY A 7 -4.18 3.69 -15.70
C GLY A 7 -3.76 3.30 -14.28
N PHE A 8 -2.63 3.86 -13.84
CA PHE A 8 -2.11 3.60 -12.51
C PHE A 8 -3.07 4.00 -11.40
N GLY A 9 -3.81 5.10 -11.54
CA GLY A 9 -4.71 5.56 -10.49
C GLY A 9 -5.88 4.61 -10.27
N ALA A 10 -6.50 4.12 -11.34
CA ALA A 10 -7.53 3.10 -11.29
C ALA A 10 -7.01 1.80 -10.66
N SER A 11 -5.81 1.34 -11.01
CA SER A 11 -5.22 0.15 -10.39
C SER A 11 -5.03 0.31 -8.88
N ARG A 12 -4.50 1.46 -8.42
CA ARG A 12 -4.32 1.75 -6.99
C ARG A 12 -5.66 1.77 -6.25
N PHE A 13 -6.70 2.31 -6.87
CA PHE A 13 -8.04 2.30 -6.29
C PHE A 13 -8.58 0.87 -6.13
N VAL A 14 -8.43 0.02 -7.14
CA VAL A 14 -8.81 -1.40 -7.07
C VAL A 14 -8.04 -2.11 -5.96
N LEU A 15 -6.72 -1.95 -5.90
CA LEU A 15 -5.89 -2.55 -4.85
C LEU A 15 -6.33 -2.10 -3.44
N ALA A 16 -6.58 -0.79 -3.24
CA ALA A 16 -7.07 -0.28 -1.97
C ALA A 16 -8.46 -0.82 -1.62
N SER A 17 -9.33 -1.02 -2.61
CA SER A 17 -10.67 -1.58 -2.43
C SER A 17 -10.60 -3.07 -2.06
N LEU A 18 -9.66 -3.83 -2.59
CA LEU A 18 -9.43 -5.23 -2.21
C LEU A 18 -8.96 -5.36 -0.76
N VAL A 19 -8.08 -4.46 -0.31
CA VAL A 19 -7.67 -4.39 1.10
C VAL A 19 -8.83 -3.95 1.99
N ALA A 20 -9.63 -2.96 1.57
CA ALA A 20 -10.81 -2.57 2.33
C ALA A 20 -11.80 -3.74 2.45
N GLY A 21 -12.03 -4.47 1.35
CA GLY A 21 -12.90 -5.64 1.30
C GLY A 21 -12.53 -6.72 2.31
N SER A 22 -11.24 -7.00 2.51
CA SER A 22 -10.80 -8.05 3.46
C SER A 22 -11.16 -7.75 4.92
N HIS A 23 -11.28 -6.46 5.27
CA HIS A 23 -11.66 -6.02 6.61
C HIS A 23 -13.15 -5.70 6.76
N LEU A 24 -13.82 -5.33 5.66
CA LEU A 24 -15.23 -4.93 5.65
C LEU A 24 -16.20 -6.08 5.32
N TRP A 25 -15.72 -7.20 4.77
CA TRP A 25 -16.56 -8.34 4.39
C TRP A 25 -15.95 -9.66 4.89
N SER A 26 -16.67 -10.35 5.79
CA SER A 26 -16.17 -11.57 6.43
C SER A 26 -15.85 -12.72 5.46
N ASN A 27 -16.55 -12.80 4.32
CA ASN A 27 -16.36 -13.87 3.33
C ASN A 27 -15.47 -13.46 2.15
N MET A 28 -14.77 -12.32 2.25
CA MET A 28 -13.82 -11.89 1.22
C MET A 28 -12.67 -12.90 1.10
N PRO A 29 -12.28 -13.32 -0.13
CA PRO A 29 -11.07 -14.10 -0.34
C PRO A 29 -9.82 -13.33 0.12
N GLN A 30 -9.32 -13.69 1.31
CA GLN A 30 -8.31 -12.92 2.04
C GLN A 30 -6.97 -12.78 1.28
N GLY A 31 -6.68 -13.73 0.37
CA GLY A 31 -5.48 -13.68 -0.49
C GLY A 31 -5.36 -12.40 -1.33
N TYR A 32 -6.47 -11.81 -1.77
CA TYR A 32 -6.43 -10.57 -2.56
C TYR A 32 -5.82 -9.40 -1.79
N ALA A 33 -6.06 -9.30 -0.49
CA ALA A 33 -5.49 -8.21 0.31
C ALA A 33 -3.98 -8.35 0.44
N ALA A 34 -3.49 -9.58 0.68
CA ALA A 34 -2.06 -9.86 0.73
C ALA A 34 -1.36 -9.52 -0.60
N TYR A 35 -1.94 -9.96 -1.71
CA TYR A 35 -1.43 -9.65 -3.05
C TYR A 35 -1.49 -8.14 -3.32
N ALA A 36 -2.54 -7.46 -2.89
CA ALA A 36 -2.69 -6.02 -3.11
C ALA A 36 -1.65 -5.19 -2.36
N VAL A 37 -1.32 -5.56 -1.11
CA VAL A 37 -0.27 -4.88 -0.33
C VAL A 37 1.10 -5.08 -0.98
N TRP A 38 1.45 -6.31 -1.41
CA TRP A 38 2.71 -6.53 -2.12
C TRP A 38 2.73 -5.86 -3.51
N ALA A 39 1.59 -5.76 -4.19
CA ALA A 39 1.46 -4.97 -5.40
C ALA A 39 1.72 -3.48 -5.15
N PHE A 40 1.24 -2.92 -4.03
CA PHE A 40 1.57 -1.56 -3.60
C PHE A 40 3.06 -1.39 -3.33
N PHE A 41 3.74 -2.36 -2.73
CA PHE A 41 5.19 -2.33 -2.53
C PHE A 41 5.97 -2.34 -3.85
N VAL A 42 5.57 -3.17 -4.83
CA VAL A 42 6.15 -3.15 -6.18
C VAL A 42 5.91 -1.82 -6.89
N LEU A 43 4.67 -1.31 -6.85
CA LEU A 43 4.31 0.01 -7.38
C LEU A 43 5.17 1.11 -6.75
N SER A 44 5.37 1.05 -5.44
CA SER A 44 6.14 2.03 -4.70
C SER A 44 7.63 1.97 -5.07
N GLY A 45 8.21 0.78 -5.11
CA GLY A 45 9.59 0.57 -5.57
C GLY A 45 9.82 1.09 -6.98
N PHE A 46 8.89 0.83 -7.90
CA PHE A 46 8.95 1.31 -9.28
C PHE A 46 8.83 2.83 -9.36
N LEU A 47 7.77 3.40 -8.78
CA LEU A 47 7.47 4.83 -8.89
C LEU A 47 8.53 5.69 -8.20
N MET A 48 9.03 5.26 -7.05
CA MET A 48 10.05 6.00 -6.32
C MET A 48 11.39 5.97 -7.05
N THR A 49 11.76 4.81 -7.61
CA THR A 49 12.94 4.70 -8.48
C THR A 49 12.79 5.64 -9.68
N LEU A 50 11.62 5.63 -10.35
CA LEU A 50 11.36 6.50 -11.51
C LEU A 50 11.54 7.98 -11.17
N VAL A 51 10.92 8.47 -10.09
CA VAL A 51 11.01 9.91 -9.75
C VAL A 51 12.37 10.30 -9.22
N LEU A 52 13.10 9.40 -8.54
CA LEU A 52 14.49 9.64 -8.14
C LEU A 52 15.37 9.80 -9.37
N THR A 53 15.25 8.90 -10.35
CA THR A 53 16.10 8.92 -11.55
C THR A 53 15.71 10.01 -12.56
N THR A 54 14.45 10.47 -12.58
CA THR A 54 13.96 11.41 -13.61
C THR A 54 13.63 12.81 -13.11
N LYS A 55 13.42 13.01 -11.80
CA LYS A 55 12.96 14.30 -11.26
C LYS A 55 13.84 14.85 -10.15
N TYR A 56 14.21 14.03 -9.17
CA TYR A 56 14.92 14.51 -7.98
C TYR A 56 16.44 14.43 -8.12
N GLY A 57 16.97 13.38 -8.74
CA GLY A 57 18.40 13.08 -8.71
C GLY A 57 18.84 12.52 -7.35
N PHE A 58 20.13 12.24 -7.25
CA PHE A 58 20.77 11.65 -6.07
C PHE A 58 21.65 12.64 -5.29
N ASP A 59 21.64 13.93 -5.66
CA ASP A 59 22.36 14.96 -4.92
C ASP A 59 21.63 15.30 -3.60
N GLY A 60 22.35 15.95 -2.67
CA GLY A 60 21.79 16.26 -1.35
C GLY A 60 20.53 17.14 -1.40
N ARG A 61 20.36 17.98 -2.44
CA ARG A 61 19.14 18.78 -2.62
C ARG A 61 17.97 17.95 -3.12
N GLY A 62 18.22 17.08 -4.10
CA GLY A 62 17.26 16.11 -4.64
C GLY A 62 16.70 15.18 -3.58
N ILE A 63 17.58 14.56 -2.80
CA ILE A 63 17.20 13.63 -1.71
C ILE A 63 16.38 14.35 -0.62
N LYS A 64 16.77 15.57 -0.23
CA LYS A 64 15.99 16.37 0.73
C LYS A 64 14.59 16.72 0.20
N ALA A 65 14.48 17.10 -1.07
CA ALA A 65 13.18 17.40 -1.68
C ALA A 65 12.31 16.14 -1.83
N TYR A 66 12.90 15.01 -2.21
CA TYR A 66 12.24 13.70 -2.24
C TYR A 66 11.68 13.34 -0.87
N ALA A 67 12.52 13.33 0.16
CA ALA A 67 12.15 12.96 1.53
C ALA A 67 11.02 13.86 2.07
N PHE A 68 11.13 15.18 1.89
CA PHE A 68 10.08 16.12 2.29
C PHE A 68 8.75 15.84 1.58
N ASN A 69 8.77 15.58 0.28
CA ASN A 69 7.55 15.30 -0.48
C ASN A 69 6.93 13.94 -0.15
N ARG A 70 7.73 12.96 0.29
CA ARG A 70 7.25 11.69 0.84
C ARG A 70 6.62 11.89 2.20
N PHE A 71 7.28 12.65 3.08
CA PHE A 71 6.74 13.02 4.38
C PHE A 71 5.37 13.71 4.24
N MET A 72 5.28 14.75 3.41
CA MET A 72 4.03 15.48 3.14
C MET A 72 2.95 14.63 2.46
N ARG A 73 3.31 13.53 1.80
CA ARG A 73 2.34 12.60 1.22
C ARG A 73 1.75 11.66 2.27
N ILE A 74 2.54 11.24 3.25
CA ILE A 74 2.16 10.20 4.21
C ILE A 74 1.59 10.79 5.49
N PHE A 75 2.40 11.57 6.21
CA PHE A 75 2.17 11.87 7.62
C PHE A 75 0.91 12.72 7.89
N PRO A 76 0.60 13.79 7.13
CA PRO A 76 -0.56 14.61 7.45
C PRO A 76 -1.88 13.84 7.45
N LEU A 77 -2.11 13.03 6.42
CA LEU A 77 -3.32 12.21 6.30
C LEU A 77 -3.29 11.01 7.26
N TYR A 78 -2.11 10.45 7.51
CA TYR A 78 -1.96 9.39 8.49
C TYR A 78 -2.30 9.87 9.91
N TRP A 79 -1.80 11.03 10.33
CA TRP A 79 -2.11 11.60 11.64
C TRP A 79 -3.59 11.96 11.78
N LEU A 80 -4.24 12.43 10.71
CA LEU A 80 -5.69 12.60 10.70
C LEU A 80 -6.40 11.26 10.95
N ALA A 81 -6.02 10.20 10.22
CA ALA A 81 -6.59 8.87 10.40
C ALA A 81 -6.32 8.32 11.81
N ALA A 82 -5.14 8.60 12.38
CA ALA A 82 -4.79 8.22 13.75
C ALA A 82 -5.64 8.95 14.78
N ILE A 83 -5.91 10.25 14.61
CA ILE A 83 -6.83 11.00 15.47
C ILE A 83 -8.24 10.40 15.38
N MET A 84 -8.75 10.13 14.17
CA MET A 84 -10.06 9.49 13.99
C MET A 84 -10.11 8.11 14.66
N GLY A 85 -9.06 7.31 14.51
CA GLY A 85 -8.92 6.01 15.17
C GLY A 85 -8.89 6.12 16.69
N LEU A 86 -8.18 7.10 17.25
CA LEU A 86 -8.09 7.34 18.69
C LEU A 86 -9.45 7.75 19.26
N LEU A 87 -10.17 8.65 18.59
CA LEU A 87 -11.52 9.05 18.98
C LEU A 87 -12.48 7.86 18.95
N THR A 88 -12.36 7.01 17.93
CA THR A 88 -13.15 5.77 17.81
C THR A 88 -12.84 4.81 18.95
N LEU A 89 -11.56 4.55 19.23
CA LEU A 89 -11.15 3.69 20.34
C LEU A 89 -11.58 4.25 21.70
N TRP A 90 -11.49 5.56 21.90
CA TRP A 90 -11.93 6.22 23.13
C TRP A 90 -13.43 6.00 23.37
N TYR A 91 -14.25 6.21 22.34
CA TYR A 91 -15.70 5.98 22.40
C TYR A 91 -16.03 4.50 22.69
N TYR A 92 -15.48 3.57 21.90
CA TYR A 92 -15.78 2.14 22.01
C TYR A 92 -15.30 1.53 23.34
N ASN A 93 -14.15 1.96 23.85
CA ASN A 93 -13.70 1.58 25.19
C ASN A 93 -14.64 2.11 26.29
N GLY A 94 -15.17 3.32 26.14
CA GLY A 94 -16.11 3.93 27.09
C GLY A 94 -17.43 3.16 27.21
N ILE A 95 -17.86 2.47 26.15
CA ILE A 95 -19.05 1.61 26.14
C ILE A 95 -18.72 0.11 26.29
N GLY A 96 -17.46 -0.23 26.56
CA GLY A 96 -17.03 -1.61 26.84
C GLY A 96 -17.00 -2.55 25.64
N ILE A 97 -16.90 -2.03 24.40
CA ILE A 97 -16.85 -2.83 23.18
C ILE A 97 -15.41 -2.91 22.65
N ASP A 98 -14.93 -4.13 22.43
CA ASP A 98 -13.60 -4.40 21.90
C ASP A 98 -13.58 -4.45 20.36
N LEU A 99 -12.74 -3.65 19.72
CA LEU A 99 -12.63 -3.56 18.27
C LEU A 99 -11.65 -4.56 17.64
N ARG A 100 -10.92 -5.34 18.45
CA ARG A 100 -10.00 -6.39 17.96
C ARG A 100 -10.60 -7.43 17.00
N PRO A 101 -11.90 -7.78 17.05
CA PRO A 101 -12.51 -8.66 16.05
C PRO A 101 -12.55 -8.09 14.62
N ILE A 102 -12.47 -6.75 14.45
CA ILE A 102 -12.32 -6.14 13.12
C ILE A 102 -10.89 -6.33 12.62
N ASN A 103 -9.92 -6.02 13.48
CA ASN A 103 -8.50 -6.21 13.25
C ASN A 103 -7.80 -6.34 14.61
N GLY A 104 -6.98 -7.37 14.79
CA GLY A 104 -6.36 -7.70 16.08
C GLY A 104 -5.45 -6.61 16.66
N GLU A 105 -4.92 -5.70 15.82
CA GLU A 105 -4.09 -4.57 16.25
C GLU A 105 -4.93 -3.34 16.62
N PHE A 106 -6.27 -3.37 16.45
CA PHE A 106 -7.15 -2.22 16.67
C PHE A 106 -7.56 -2.04 18.14
N HIS A 107 -6.59 -1.65 18.97
CA HIS A 107 -6.80 -1.29 20.36
C HIS A 107 -5.90 -0.12 20.78
N MET A 108 -6.10 0.43 21.98
CA MET A 108 -5.29 1.54 22.46
C MET A 108 -3.79 1.17 22.54
N PRO A 109 -2.88 2.05 22.07
CA PRO A 109 -1.45 1.95 22.29
C PRO A 109 -1.11 1.86 23.79
N LYS A 110 -0.14 1.02 24.15
CA LYS A 110 0.33 0.87 25.54
C LYS A 110 1.80 1.26 25.67
N GLY A 111 2.09 2.21 26.55
CA GLY A 111 3.46 2.62 26.85
C GLY A 111 4.15 3.42 25.73
N LEU A 112 5.39 3.81 25.98
CA LEU A 112 6.13 4.74 25.13
C LEU A 112 6.43 4.18 23.73
N GLN A 113 6.68 2.87 23.62
CA GLN A 113 7.09 2.24 22.36
C GLN A 113 5.94 2.21 21.33
N ASP A 114 4.73 1.79 21.73
CA ASP A 114 3.56 1.82 20.85
C ASP A 114 3.27 3.24 20.37
N TRP A 115 3.32 4.22 21.28
CA TRP A 115 3.12 5.63 20.91
C TRP A 115 4.21 6.16 19.97
N ALA A 116 5.47 5.79 20.19
CA ALA A 116 6.56 6.14 19.28
C ALA A 116 6.32 5.55 17.88
N TYR A 117 5.86 4.30 17.79
CA TYR A 117 5.47 3.69 16.52
C TYR A 117 4.31 4.43 15.85
N VAL A 118 3.24 4.75 16.59
CA VAL A 118 2.07 5.49 16.09
C VAL A 118 2.43 6.91 15.63
N ILE A 119 3.41 7.57 16.26
CA ILE A 119 3.79 8.93 15.85
C ILE A 119 4.72 8.90 14.63
N THR A 120 5.68 7.98 14.63
CA THR A 120 6.82 8.00 13.68
C THR A 120 6.68 7.05 12.50
N LEU A 121 5.85 6.01 12.61
CA LEU A 121 5.79 4.89 11.66
C LEU A 121 7.15 4.24 11.40
N PHE A 122 8.08 4.29 12.37
CA PHE A 122 9.40 3.73 12.17
C PHE A 122 9.37 2.20 12.28
N PRO A 123 9.72 1.45 11.23
CA PRO A 123 9.54 -0.01 11.20
C PRO A 123 10.50 -0.78 12.11
N GLY A 124 11.51 -0.12 12.69
CA GLY A 124 12.41 -0.72 13.68
C GLY A 124 11.88 -0.68 15.12
N ILE A 125 10.74 -0.04 15.38
CA ILE A 125 10.07 -0.06 16.69
C ILE A 125 9.06 -1.20 16.70
N GLN A 126 9.04 -1.99 17.78
CA GLN A 126 8.03 -3.01 17.98
C GLN A 126 6.65 -2.35 18.11
N ARG A 127 5.69 -2.83 17.33
CA ARG A 127 4.32 -2.31 17.31
C ARG A 127 3.41 -3.12 18.23
N GLY A 128 2.46 -2.43 18.85
CA GLY A 128 1.38 -3.00 19.65
C GLY A 128 0.03 -2.48 19.20
N GLY A 129 -0.71 -1.83 20.10
CA GLY A 129 -2.03 -1.28 19.79
C GLY A 129 -1.95 -0.10 18.82
N MET A 130 -2.78 -0.11 17.78
CA MET A 130 -2.75 0.91 16.73
C MET A 130 -4.14 1.53 16.47
N PRO A 131 -4.26 2.87 16.52
CA PRO A 131 -5.47 3.58 16.11
C PRO A 131 -5.80 3.43 14.62
N VAL A 132 -4.77 3.19 13.81
CA VAL A 132 -4.90 2.84 12.38
C VAL A 132 -4.32 1.44 12.22
N PRO A 133 -5.11 0.38 12.36
CA PRO A 133 -4.61 -1.00 12.47
C PRO A 133 -4.07 -1.57 11.14
N VAL A 134 -4.15 -0.81 10.05
CA VAL A 134 -3.56 -1.16 8.74
C VAL A 134 -2.27 -0.36 8.45
N ALA A 135 -1.80 0.44 9.42
CA ALA A 135 -0.66 1.33 9.26
C ALA A 135 0.69 0.61 9.15
N ASN A 136 0.77 -0.68 9.47
CA ASN A 136 2.04 -1.39 9.40
C ASN A 136 2.63 -1.44 7.97
N ALA A 137 1.82 -1.70 6.95
CA ALA A 137 2.33 -1.67 5.57
C ALA A 137 2.85 -0.27 5.19
N LEU A 138 2.25 0.79 5.74
CA LEU A 138 2.69 2.16 5.56
C LEU A 138 4.03 2.43 6.29
N ALA A 139 4.23 1.91 7.50
CA ALA A 139 5.51 1.98 8.20
C ALA A 139 6.64 1.30 7.43
N ILE A 140 6.36 0.14 6.84
CA ILE A 140 7.28 -0.56 5.94
C ILE A 140 7.62 0.33 4.74
N GLU A 141 6.61 0.94 4.10
CA GLU A 141 6.82 1.87 2.98
C GLU A 141 7.67 3.08 3.37
N VAL A 142 7.43 3.69 4.54
CA VAL A 142 8.24 4.80 5.07
C VAL A 142 9.69 4.37 5.24
N GLY A 143 9.95 3.19 5.81
CA GLY A 143 11.31 2.66 5.92
C GLY A 143 11.98 2.44 4.56
N PHE A 144 11.26 1.91 3.58
CA PHE A 144 11.81 1.70 2.24
C PHE A 144 11.99 3.00 1.45
N TYR A 145 11.26 4.07 1.73
CA TYR A 145 11.57 5.39 1.18
C TYR A 145 12.97 5.87 1.58
N LEU A 146 13.47 5.48 2.75
CA LEU A 146 14.84 5.80 3.16
C LEU A 146 15.89 4.97 2.41
N LEU A 147 15.56 3.72 2.08
CA LEU A 147 16.48 2.77 1.42
C LEU A 147 16.42 2.82 -0.11
N LEU A 148 15.32 3.29 -0.69
CA LEU A 148 15.09 3.35 -2.13
C LEU A 148 16.14 4.14 -2.91
N PRO A 149 16.68 5.27 -2.42
CA PRO A 149 17.79 5.94 -3.09
C PRO A 149 18.98 5.02 -3.36
N LEU A 150 19.30 4.08 -2.45
CA LEU A 150 20.39 3.12 -2.63
C LEU A 150 20.08 2.15 -3.77
N MET A 151 18.89 1.53 -3.77
CA MET A 151 18.47 0.60 -4.82
C MET A 151 18.31 1.27 -6.19
N ALA A 152 17.86 2.52 -6.21
CA ALA A 152 17.61 3.28 -7.43
C ALA A 152 18.89 3.76 -8.15
N THR A 153 20.05 3.74 -7.48
CA THR A 153 21.32 4.21 -8.06
C THR A 153 21.79 3.41 -9.27
N SER A 154 21.57 2.09 -9.27
CA SER A 154 22.11 1.18 -10.29
C SER A 154 21.37 -0.15 -10.36
N ARG A 155 21.56 -0.86 -11.48
CA ARG A 155 20.96 -2.19 -11.71
C ARG A 155 21.52 -3.22 -10.74
N GLY A 156 22.82 -3.10 -10.43
CA GLY A 156 23.48 -3.95 -9.44
C GLY A 156 22.88 -3.78 -8.05
N ALA A 157 22.63 -2.55 -7.60
CA ALA A 157 22.02 -2.29 -6.30
C ALA A 157 20.58 -2.84 -6.20
N ALA A 158 19.76 -2.66 -7.25
CA ALA A 158 18.42 -3.25 -7.29
C ALA A 158 18.47 -4.79 -7.30
N TRP A 159 19.36 -5.40 -8.10
CA TRP A 159 19.56 -6.85 -8.10
C TRP A 159 20.02 -7.38 -6.75
N LEU A 160 20.95 -6.70 -6.09
CA LEU A 160 21.39 -7.04 -4.74
C LEU A 160 20.21 -7.04 -3.76
N GLY A 161 19.33 -6.02 -3.83
CA GLY A 161 18.10 -5.98 -3.04
C GLY A 161 17.17 -7.16 -3.32
N VAL A 162 17.00 -7.55 -4.60
CA VAL A 162 16.18 -8.71 -4.98
C VAL A 162 16.78 -10.00 -4.43
N VAL A 163 18.10 -10.20 -4.57
CA VAL A 163 18.80 -11.40 -4.09
C VAL A 163 18.70 -11.49 -2.57
N ILE A 164 19.00 -10.41 -1.84
CA ILE A 164 18.89 -10.38 -0.37
C ILE A 164 17.44 -10.67 0.05
N GLY A 165 16.46 -9.97 -0.56
CA GLY A 165 15.05 -10.16 -0.25
C GLY A 165 14.57 -11.59 -0.51
N ALA A 166 15.01 -12.21 -1.62
CA ALA A 166 14.70 -13.59 -1.96
C ALA A 166 15.33 -14.57 -0.96
N LEU A 167 16.60 -14.41 -0.62
CA LEU A 167 17.30 -15.25 0.35
C LEU A 167 16.68 -15.17 1.75
N LEU A 168 16.27 -13.97 2.19
CA LEU A 168 15.57 -13.79 3.47
C LEU A 168 14.24 -14.56 3.48
N ASN A 169 13.45 -14.42 2.42
CA ASN A 169 12.17 -15.13 2.29
C ASN A 169 12.36 -16.66 2.22
N LEU A 170 13.37 -17.14 1.50
CA LEU A 170 13.70 -18.57 1.41
C LEU A 170 14.19 -19.12 2.75
N LYS A 171 15.04 -18.37 3.48
CA LYS A 171 15.53 -18.74 4.81
C LYS A 171 14.40 -18.92 5.83
N MET A 172 13.36 -18.10 5.73
CA MET A 172 12.16 -18.21 6.57
C MET A 172 11.26 -19.38 6.16
N GLY A 173 11.48 -19.98 4.99
CA GLY A 173 10.63 -21.04 4.45
C GLY A 173 9.34 -20.49 3.82
N ILE A 174 8.92 -21.09 2.70
CA ILE A 174 7.69 -20.70 1.98
C ILE A 174 6.54 -21.60 2.43
N VAL A 175 6.17 -21.44 3.70
CA VAL A 175 5.10 -22.20 4.37
C VAL A 175 4.12 -21.24 5.04
N THR A 176 2.92 -21.71 5.35
CA THR A 176 1.81 -20.88 5.86
C THR A 176 2.16 -20.24 7.21
N GLU A 177 2.86 -20.95 8.07
CA GLU A 177 3.21 -20.55 9.43
C GLU A 177 4.08 -19.29 9.45
N THR A 178 4.96 -19.15 8.46
CA THR A 178 5.88 -18.01 8.35
C THR A 178 5.34 -16.88 7.48
N PHE A 179 4.11 -17.02 6.95
CA PHE A 179 3.51 -16.02 6.07
C PHE A 179 3.45 -14.64 6.73
N GLY A 180 2.95 -14.55 7.97
CA GLY A 180 2.81 -13.27 8.68
C GLY A 180 4.14 -12.51 8.76
N ASP A 181 5.22 -13.22 9.10
CA ASP A 181 6.55 -12.63 9.18
C ASP A 181 7.07 -12.21 7.80
N ARG A 182 6.95 -13.07 6.79
CA ARG A 182 7.38 -12.76 5.41
C ARG A 182 6.59 -11.60 4.80
N TYR A 183 5.32 -11.48 5.14
CA TYR A 183 4.38 -10.52 4.56
C TYR A 183 4.42 -9.14 5.23
N ALA A 184 4.60 -9.09 6.56
CA ALA A 184 4.33 -7.91 7.37
C ALA A 184 5.51 -7.44 8.25
N THR A 185 6.72 -7.99 8.06
CA THR A 185 7.93 -7.47 8.70
C THR A 185 8.82 -6.73 7.71
N PHE A 186 9.66 -5.83 8.23
CA PHE A 186 10.38 -4.86 7.41
C PHE A 186 11.35 -5.52 6.41
N LEU A 187 12.23 -6.42 6.86
CA LEU A 187 13.31 -6.98 6.04
C LEU A 187 12.81 -7.89 4.90
N PRO A 188 11.89 -8.85 5.11
CA PRO A 188 11.37 -9.70 4.03
C PRO A 188 10.64 -8.89 2.94
N CYS A 189 10.02 -7.78 3.32
CA CYS A 189 9.39 -6.85 2.39
C CYS A 189 10.39 -6.09 1.50
N LEU A 190 11.71 -6.22 1.69
CA LEU A 190 12.70 -5.71 0.74
C LEU A 190 12.47 -6.24 -0.67
N LEU A 191 12.05 -7.52 -0.78
CA LEU A 191 11.86 -8.19 -2.06
C LEU A 191 10.91 -7.42 -3.01
N PRO A 192 9.64 -7.13 -2.66
CA PRO A 192 8.75 -6.40 -3.56
C PRO A 192 9.21 -4.99 -3.92
N PHE A 193 9.82 -4.24 -2.99
CA PHE A 193 10.37 -2.91 -3.30
C PHE A 193 11.56 -3.00 -4.26
N ALA A 194 12.46 -3.98 -4.05
CA ALA A 194 13.61 -4.20 -4.91
C ALA A 194 13.19 -4.68 -6.31
N VAL A 195 12.19 -5.56 -6.42
CA VAL A 195 11.60 -5.96 -7.70
C VAL A 195 11.02 -4.73 -8.41
N GLY A 196 10.23 -3.89 -7.72
CA GLY A 196 9.72 -2.66 -8.29
C GLY A 196 10.83 -1.74 -8.82
N SER A 197 11.89 -1.55 -8.04
CA SER A 197 13.07 -0.77 -8.44
C SER A 197 13.75 -1.35 -9.67
N LEU A 198 14.00 -2.66 -9.67
CA LEU A 198 14.63 -3.38 -10.78
C LEU A 198 13.81 -3.23 -12.07
N VAL A 199 12.51 -3.46 -11.99
CA VAL A 199 11.56 -3.32 -13.10
C VAL A 199 11.60 -1.91 -13.68
N CYS A 200 11.70 -0.87 -12.84
CA CYS A 200 11.84 0.52 -13.31
C CYS A 200 13.14 0.75 -14.10
N GLN A 201 14.24 0.11 -13.70
CA GLN A 201 15.53 0.25 -14.37
C GLN A 201 15.63 -0.51 -15.71
N TYR A 202 14.75 -1.49 -15.90
CA TYR A 202 14.57 -2.22 -17.16
C TYR A 202 13.31 -1.83 -17.92
N ARG A 203 12.63 -0.73 -17.52
CA ARG A 203 11.31 -0.37 -18.06
C ARG A 203 11.28 -0.29 -19.58
N THR A 204 12.29 0.31 -20.21
CA THR A 204 12.36 0.47 -21.67
C THR A 204 12.52 -0.87 -22.40
N GLN A 205 13.26 -1.82 -21.83
CA GLN A 205 13.38 -3.17 -22.37
C GLN A 205 12.10 -3.98 -22.14
N LEU A 206 11.41 -3.76 -21.03
CA LEU A 206 10.21 -4.50 -20.63
C LEU A 206 8.94 -3.98 -21.30
N GLU A 207 8.94 -2.78 -21.87
CA GLU A 207 7.81 -2.19 -22.61
C GLU A 207 7.27 -3.09 -23.72
N ARG A 208 8.12 -3.93 -24.34
CA ARG A 208 7.71 -4.92 -25.35
C ARG A 208 6.69 -5.96 -24.84
N PHE A 209 6.62 -6.18 -23.53
CA PHE A 209 5.69 -7.12 -22.88
C PHE A 209 4.43 -6.44 -22.36
N ARG A 210 4.22 -5.16 -22.64
CA ARG A 210 3.09 -4.39 -22.13
C ARG A 210 1.76 -4.97 -22.62
N MET A 211 0.94 -5.39 -21.67
CA MET A 211 -0.44 -5.82 -21.91
C MET A 211 -1.34 -5.33 -20.76
N PRO A 212 -1.83 -4.08 -20.79
CA PRO A 212 -2.51 -3.45 -19.66
C PRO A 212 -3.69 -4.27 -19.15
N TRP A 213 -4.62 -4.62 -20.05
CA TRP A 213 -5.78 -5.42 -19.72
C TRP A 213 -5.40 -6.84 -19.30
N THR A 214 -4.58 -7.53 -20.09
CA THR A 214 -4.20 -8.92 -19.82
C THR A 214 -3.46 -9.05 -18.49
N SER A 215 -2.48 -8.19 -18.21
CA SER A 215 -1.73 -8.23 -16.96
C SER A 215 -2.62 -8.01 -15.74
N SER A 216 -3.57 -7.07 -15.80
CA SER A 216 -4.53 -6.82 -14.72
C SER A 216 -5.56 -7.95 -14.56
N ILE A 217 -6.04 -8.53 -15.67
CA ILE A 217 -6.97 -9.67 -15.64
C ILE A 217 -6.26 -10.91 -15.08
N VAL A 218 -5.04 -11.22 -15.54
CA VAL A 218 -4.27 -12.37 -15.03
C VAL A 218 -3.95 -12.18 -13.55
N TRP A 219 -3.59 -10.96 -13.12
CA TRP A 219 -3.40 -10.65 -11.70
C TRP A 219 -4.68 -10.88 -10.89
N MET A 220 -5.85 -10.49 -11.41
CA MET A 220 -7.14 -10.73 -10.77
C MET A 220 -7.47 -12.24 -10.71
N LEU A 221 -7.32 -12.96 -11.83
CA LEU A 221 -7.59 -14.40 -11.92
C LEU A 221 -6.69 -15.22 -10.97
N HIS A 222 -5.45 -14.77 -10.76
CA HIS A 222 -4.56 -15.41 -9.79
C HIS A 222 -5.14 -15.40 -8.35
N GLY A 223 -5.91 -14.38 -7.97
CA GLY A 223 -6.62 -14.36 -6.69
C GLY A 223 -7.74 -15.39 -6.58
N VAL A 224 -8.36 -15.78 -7.69
CA VAL A 224 -9.40 -16.83 -7.73
C VAL A 224 -8.86 -18.19 -7.32
N VAL A 225 -7.55 -18.44 -7.50
CA VAL A 225 -6.90 -19.70 -7.08
C VAL A 225 -7.13 -20.00 -5.60
N TRP A 226 -7.25 -18.98 -4.73
CA TRP A 226 -7.56 -19.15 -3.31
C TRP A 226 -8.86 -19.94 -3.06
N VAL A 227 -9.87 -19.80 -3.93
CA VAL A 227 -11.15 -20.51 -3.81
C VAL A 227 -10.95 -22.03 -3.91
N PHE A 228 -9.98 -22.46 -4.71
CA PHE A 228 -9.68 -23.88 -4.93
C PHE A 228 -8.56 -24.39 -4.02
N LEU A 229 -7.60 -23.52 -3.67
CA LEU A 229 -6.43 -23.86 -2.87
C LEU A 229 -6.19 -22.77 -1.82
N GLN A 230 -6.79 -22.93 -0.64
CA GLN A 230 -6.78 -21.89 0.40
C GLN A 230 -5.37 -21.60 0.95
N SER A 231 -4.43 -22.55 0.89
CA SER A 231 -3.04 -22.37 1.31
C SER A 231 -2.17 -21.60 0.30
N TRP A 232 -2.66 -21.41 -0.93
CA TRP A 232 -1.88 -20.83 -2.03
C TRP A 232 -1.36 -19.42 -1.73
N PRO A 233 -2.18 -18.44 -1.27
CA PRO A 233 -1.68 -17.09 -1.02
C PRO A 233 -0.67 -17.00 0.12
N TRP A 234 -0.71 -17.95 1.04
CA TRP A 234 0.14 -17.97 2.22
C TRP A 234 1.50 -18.61 1.93
N THR A 235 1.70 -19.18 0.74
CA THR A 235 2.92 -19.88 0.34
C THR A 235 3.48 -19.26 -0.95
N TRP A 236 3.45 -20.00 -2.06
CA TRP A 236 4.02 -19.61 -3.35
C TRP A 236 3.17 -18.56 -4.08
N GLY A 237 1.86 -18.50 -3.81
CA GLY A 237 0.96 -17.55 -4.43
C GLY A 237 1.39 -16.10 -4.22
N LEU A 238 1.95 -15.76 -3.06
CA LEU A 238 2.48 -14.41 -2.82
C LEU A 238 3.59 -14.03 -3.81
N TYR A 239 4.50 -14.95 -4.13
CA TYR A 239 5.62 -14.72 -5.06
C TYR A 239 5.20 -14.76 -6.52
N VAL A 240 4.19 -15.56 -6.87
CA VAL A 240 3.57 -15.46 -8.20
C VAL A 240 2.87 -14.10 -8.34
N SER A 241 2.15 -13.66 -7.31
CA SER A 241 1.52 -12.33 -7.31
C SER A 241 2.54 -11.19 -7.45
N LEU A 242 3.74 -11.34 -6.87
CA LEU A 242 4.85 -10.39 -7.01
C LEU A 242 5.27 -10.21 -8.48
N VAL A 243 5.47 -11.32 -9.20
CA VAL A 243 5.83 -11.30 -10.62
C VAL A 243 4.71 -10.72 -11.48
N LEU A 244 3.46 -11.10 -11.19
CA LEU A 244 2.29 -10.54 -11.88
C LEU A 244 2.12 -9.04 -11.60
N SER A 245 2.40 -8.58 -10.38
CA SER A 245 2.41 -7.16 -10.03
C SER A 245 3.51 -6.41 -10.78
N ALA A 246 4.71 -6.97 -10.92
CA ALA A 246 5.76 -6.39 -11.74
C ALA A 246 5.30 -6.20 -13.20
N TRP A 247 4.68 -7.22 -13.79
CA TRP A 247 4.14 -7.15 -15.15
C TRP A 247 3.01 -6.12 -15.28
N MET A 248 2.11 -6.06 -14.30
CA MET A 248 1.05 -5.06 -14.23
C MET A 248 1.64 -3.65 -14.17
N VAL A 249 2.66 -3.41 -13.34
CA VAL A 249 3.30 -2.10 -13.21
C VAL A 249 3.95 -1.64 -14.51
N VAL A 250 4.72 -2.51 -15.19
CA VAL A 250 5.28 -2.21 -16.53
C VAL A 250 4.16 -1.87 -17.50
N SER A 251 3.08 -2.64 -17.48
CA SER A 251 2.01 -2.49 -18.45
C SER A 251 1.23 -1.19 -18.28
N LEU A 252 1.06 -0.73 -17.03
CA LEU A 252 0.26 0.43 -16.67
C LEU A 252 1.03 1.75 -16.66
N HIS A 253 2.36 1.76 -16.47
CA HIS A 253 3.09 3.03 -16.33
C HIS A 253 3.06 3.92 -17.56
N ALA A 254 2.97 3.30 -18.74
CA ALA A 254 2.94 3.98 -20.02
C ALA A 254 1.50 4.31 -20.46
N GLN A 255 0.48 3.96 -19.66
CA GLN A 255 -0.90 4.31 -19.97
C GLN A 255 -1.13 5.80 -19.72
N PRO A 256 -1.87 6.50 -20.61
CA PRO A 256 -2.20 7.89 -20.38
C PRO A 256 -3.05 8.03 -19.12
N SER A 257 -2.76 9.03 -18.28
CA SER A 257 -3.54 9.29 -17.07
C SER A 257 -4.49 10.46 -17.28
N GLY A 258 -5.79 10.17 -17.33
CA GLY A 258 -6.85 11.17 -17.41
C GLY A 258 -7.26 11.73 -16.05
N LYS A 259 -8.21 12.67 -16.04
CA LYS A 259 -8.75 13.26 -14.80
C LYS A 259 -9.36 12.23 -13.86
N VAL A 260 -10.10 11.26 -14.41
CA VAL A 260 -10.75 10.18 -13.64
C VAL A 260 -9.71 9.24 -13.03
N ASP A 261 -8.72 8.80 -13.81
CA ASP A 261 -7.63 7.95 -13.33
C ASP A 261 -6.90 8.62 -12.16
N LYS A 262 -6.52 9.90 -12.33
CA LYS A 262 -5.90 10.68 -11.26
C LYS A 262 -6.78 10.77 -10.01
N MET A 263 -8.08 11.03 -10.17
CA MET A 263 -9.02 11.09 -9.05
C MET A 263 -9.10 9.75 -8.29
N LEU A 264 -9.19 8.63 -9.00
CA LEU A 264 -9.17 7.29 -8.40
C LEU A 264 -7.86 7.02 -7.65
N GLY A 265 -6.73 7.44 -8.23
CA GLY A 265 -5.42 7.39 -7.59
C GLY A 265 -5.33 8.22 -6.31
N ASP A 266 -5.90 9.43 -6.31
CA ASP A 266 -5.93 10.32 -5.14
C ASP A 266 -6.77 9.72 -4.00
N LEU A 267 -7.88 9.04 -4.33
CA LEU A 267 -8.75 8.35 -3.35
C LEU A 267 -8.12 7.11 -2.72
N SER A 268 -7.19 6.44 -3.41
CA SER A 268 -6.63 5.14 -2.97
C SER A 268 -6.03 5.19 -1.57
N TYR A 269 -5.30 6.26 -1.24
CA TYR A 269 -4.62 6.40 0.04
C TYR A 269 -5.57 6.62 1.23
N PRO A 270 -6.49 7.61 1.21
CA PRO A 270 -7.45 7.77 2.29
C PRO A 270 -8.35 6.54 2.46
N ILE A 271 -8.80 5.90 1.38
CA ILE A 271 -9.58 4.64 1.48
C ILE A 271 -8.78 3.58 2.24
N TYR A 272 -7.52 3.39 1.85
CA TYR A 272 -6.63 2.46 2.54
C TYR A 272 -6.47 2.81 4.02
N LEU A 273 -6.37 4.08 4.39
CA LEU A 273 -6.14 4.48 5.79
C LEU A 273 -7.36 4.31 6.70
N ILE A 274 -8.54 4.74 6.25
CA ILE A 274 -9.68 4.93 7.17
C ILE A 274 -10.68 3.78 7.18
N HIS A 275 -10.60 2.82 6.25
CA HIS A 275 -11.65 1.80 6.07
C HIS A 275 -11.92 0.98 7.33
N THR A 276 -10.90 0.62 8.13
CA THR A 276 -11.11 -0.11 9.40
C THR A 276 -11.75 0.76 10.48
N THR A 277 -11.39 2.05 10.53
CA THR A 277 -12.00 3.02 11.46
C THR A 277 -13.46 3.24 11.10
N VAL A 278 -13.77 3.39 9.82
CA VAL A 278 -15.15 3.46 9.34
C VAL A 278 -15.88 2.15 9.62
N ALA A 279 -15.24 0.99 9.44
CA ALA A 279 -15.83 -0.30 9.79
C ALA A 279 -16.30 -0.34 11.25
N ALA A 280 -15.48 0.16 12.17
CA ALA A 280 -15.82 0.23 13.58
C ALA A 280 -17.12 0.99 13.82
N TRP A 281 -17.39 2.09 13.09
CA TRP A 281 -18.61 2.88 13.27
C TRP A 281 -19.91 2.12 12.94
N PHE A 282 -19.83 1.02 12.20
CA PHE A 282 -20.98 0.17 11.86
C PHE A 282 -21.18 -1.01 12.84
N VAL A 283 -20.24 -1.26 13.75
CA VAL A 283 -20.28 -2.42 14.66
C VAL A 283 -21.50 -2.38 15.58
N CYS A 284 -21.85 -1.24 16.16
CA CYS A 284 -23.02 -1.15 17.04
C CYS A 284 -24.34 -1.47 16.33
N ALA A 285 -24.45 -1.13 15.04
CA ALA A 285 -25.67 -1.34 14.27
C ALA A 285 -25.76 -2.74 13.65
N CYS A 286 -24.63 -3.31 13.25
CA CYS A 286 -24.58 -4.52 12.42
C CYS A 286 -23.87 -5.71 13.08
N GLY A 287 -23.26 -5.52 14.24
CA GLY A 287 -22.38 -6.50 14.88
C GLY A 287 -21.08 -6.75 14.11
N PHE A 288 -20.36 -7.80 14.50
CA PHE A 288 -19.07 -8.17 13.92
C PHE A 288 -19.17 -9.18 12.75
N THR A 289 -20.37 -9.59 12.36
CA THR A 289 -20.58 -10.60 11.29
C THR A 289 -20.23 -10.06 9.90
N ARG A 290 -20.18 -8.73 9.73
CA ARG A 290 -19.79 -8.00 8.50
C ARG A 290 -20.37 -8.60 7.19
N PRO A 291 -21.70 -8.77 7.11
CA PRO A 291 -22.37 -9.25 5.90
C PRO A 291 -22.23 -8.28 4.72
N PHE A 292 -22.29 -8.81 3.50
CA PHE A 292 -22.05 -8.01 2.28
C PHE A 292 -23.03 -6.82 2.14
N ALA A 293 -24.34 -7.09 2.21
CA ALA A 293 -25.35 -6.08 1.91
C ALA A 293 -25.50 -5.01 3.01
N THR A 294 -25.54 -5.44 4.27
CA THR A 294 -25.88 -4.54 5.40
C THR A 294 -24.67 -3.95 6.13
N PHE A 295 -23.45 -4.48 5.91
CA PHE A 295 -22.23 -3.93 6.49
C PHE A 295 -21.26 -3.44 5.41
N PHE A 296 -20.82 -4.32 4.52
CA PHE A 296 -19.75 -4.00 3.55
C PHE A 296 -20.14 -2.85 2.63
N LEU A 297 -21.29 -2.92 1.95
CA LEU A 297 -21.73 -1.88 1.02
C LEU A 297 -21.85 -0.50 1.70
N PRO A 298 -22.58 -0.32 2.81
CA PRO A 298 -22.70 0.98 3.44
C PRO A 298 -21.38 1.48 4.06
N ALA A 299 -20.58 0.60 4.70
CA ALA A 299 -19.29 0.99 5.27
C ALA A 299 -18.27 1.37 4.19
N PHE A 300 -18.24 0.66 3.06
CA PHE A 300 -17.39 1.00 1.93
C PHE A 300 -17.83 2.30 1.26
N ALA A 301 -19.14 2.51 1.06
CA ALA A 301 -19.67 3.76 0.54
C ALA A 301 -19.31 4.95 1.44
N ALA A 302 -19.47 4.81 2.76
CA ALA A 302 -19.05 5.81 3.75
C ALA A 302 -17.54 6.07 3.70
N THR A 303 -16.73 5.02 3.55
CA THR A 303 -15.26 5.12 3.38
C THR A 303 -14.91 5.93 2.14
N VAL A 304 -15.53 5.65 0.99
CA VAL A 304 -15.29 6.38 -0.26
C VAL A 304 -15.74 7.84 -0.15
N ALA A 305 -16.92 8.10 0.42
CA ALA A 305 -17.43 9.46 0.62
C ALA A 305 -16.52 10.30 1.53
N LEU A 306 -16.11 9.74 2.68
CA LEU A 306 -15.21 10.43 3.60
C LEU A 306 -13.81 10.62 3.00
N SER A 307 -13.32 9.64 2.24
CA SER A 307 -12.07 9.74 1.51
C SER A 307 -12.10 10.87 0.48
N TRP A 308 -13.22 11.04 -0.22
CA TRP A 308 -13.41 12.14 -1.17
C TRP A 308 -13.37 13.51 -0.49
N LEU A 309 -14.02 13.65 0.67
CA LEU A 309 -13.94 14.86 1.50
C LEU A 309 -12.50 15.14 1.93
N ILE A 310 -11.78 14.14 2.45
CA ILE A 310 -10.37 14.27 2.84
C ILE A 310 -9.50 14.73 1.66
N VAL A 311 -9.71 14.18 0.47
CA VAL A 311 -8.94 14.59 -0.72
C VAL A 311 -9.16 16.06 -1.05
N ILE A 312 -10.41 16.53 -1.01
CA ILE A 312 -10.75 17.90 -1.39
C ILE A 312 -10.30 18.89 -0.33
N LEU A 313 -10.58 18.61 0.93
CA LEU A 313 -10.37 19.52 2.05
C LEU A 313 -8.92 19.53 2.56
N ILE A 314 -8.18 18.44 2.37
CA ILE A 314 -6.87 18.26 3.01
C ILE A 314 -5.78 17.93 1.97
N ASP A 315 -5.89 16.81 1.23
CA ASP A 315 -4.80 16.37 0.33
C ASP A 315 -4.50 17.39 -0.78
N ARG A 316 -5.53 17.95 -1.42
CA ARG A 316 -5.37 18.96 -2.48
C ARG A 316 -4.72 20.25 -1.96
N PRO A 317 -5.17 20.89 -0.87
CA PRO A 317 -4.46 22.02 -0.27
C PRO A 317 -3.02 21.71 0.10
N LEU A 318 -2.76 20.58 0.78
CA LEU A 318 -1.41 20.18 1.18
C LEU A 318 -0.48 19.91 0.01
N SER A 319 -1.02 19.45 -1.13
CA SER A 319 -0.24 19.22 -2.34
C SER A 319 0.46 20.49 -2.86
N ARG A 320 -0.08 21.68 -2.54
CA ARG A 320 0.52 22.99 -2.89
C ARG A 320 1.77 23.31 -2.10
N LEU A 321 1.97 22.67 -0.94
CA LEU A 321 3.12 22.87 -0.06
C LEU A 321 4.32 21.97 -0.44
N LYS A 322 4.17 21.08 -1.43
CA LYS A 322 5.25 20.19 -1.88
C LYS A 322 6.38 20.98 -2.53
N ARG A 323 7.62 20.58 -2.26
CA ARG A 323 8.82 21.18 -2.84
C ARG A 323 8.91 20.85 -4.33
N LYS A 324 9.31 21.83 -5.14
CA LYS A 324 9.65 21.59 -6.54
C LYS A 324 10.92 20.75 -6.63
N PRO A 325 11.03 19.83 -7.61
CA PRO A 325 12.29 19.15 -7.88
C PRO A 325 13.40 20.13 -8.27
N PRO A 326 14.68 19.81 -8.03
CA PRO A 326 15.80 20.67 -8.43
C PRO A 326 15.83 20.90 -9.94
N ALA A 327 16.14 22.13 -10.37
CA ALA A 327 16.07 22.54 -11.79
C ALA A 327 17.12 21.88 -12.72
N HIS A 328 18.13 21.21 -12.18
CA HIS A 328 19.27 20.68 -12.94
C HIS A 328 19.10 19.21 -13.37
N VAL A 329 18.01 18.55 -12.99
CA VAL A 329 17.72 17.17 -13.41
C VAL A 329 17.04 17.24 -14.78
N VAL A 330 17.83 17.24 -15.84
CA VAL A 330 17.36 17.09 -17.23
C VAL A 330 16.69 15.71 -17.35
N PRO A 331 15.53 15.59 -18.05
CA PRO A 331 14.90 14.29 -18.22
C PRO A 331 15.86 13.34 -18.94
N ALA A 332 16.11 12.16 -18.36
CA ALA A 332 16.71 11.07 -19.11
C ALA A 332 15.81 10.76 -20.31
N ALA A 333 16.39 10.80 -21.50
CA ALA A 333 15.75 10.54 -22.78
C ALA A 333 15.08 9.16 -22.83
#